data_AF-A0A2E9JUR4-F1
#
_entry.id   AF-A0A2E9JUR4-F1
#
_cell.length_a   1.000
_cell.length_b   1.000
_cell.length_c   1.000
_cell.angle_alpha   90.00
_cell.angle_beta   90.00
_cell.angle_gamma   90.00
#
_symmetry.space_group_name_H-M   'P 1'
#
loop_
_entity.id
_entity.type
_entity.pdbx_description
1 polymer ?
#
loop_
_entity_poly.entity_id
_entity_poly.type
_entity_poly.pdbx_seq_one_letter_code
_entity_poly.pdbx_strand_id
1 'polypeptide(L)'
;MSQNNIPKNVMPPNTQAGLVADLIANLLIAAIGVTAFLLWSFAPDSYYILVQEDEILEWSTFWAFIGAGGIYLFVAARPGFSLTASWFPIGLLLFCLFVALEEISWGQRLFGYRPPEYFLQFNYQQEFNLHNVIETGLRKLSVVVVIFGYGVALPLLGLIPAVRRLIGRIGILAPAPILIPAFLLTGIMQQSYPFKFTGEWIEMMLGACFLFAALAEARLHSTTTAGSATPFVTRTTGAALVVLLAGWGSALATSHLRSADPANVTAAQFELEALHKDFTSGNVGARRCGFHRRIFTFTEKTGQSYLYNGAFAHLAQQGLSEQRAEFFLDPWNYAYWIRDNCATNGRSNTTYLYSFGPNRRRDSTRWEIRGDDIAVVMKGAIDDFRIPADPPPTNPANASHTPD
;
A
#
# COMPACT_ATOMS: atom_id res chain seq x y z
N MET A 1 55.76 44.67 5.41
CA MET A 1 54.52 44.67 4.62
C MET A 1 54.48 43.39 3.80
N SER A 2 53.71 42.39 4.23
CA SER A 2 53.31 41.28 3.37
C SER A 2 51.85 40.99 3.68
N GLN A 3 51.02 41.14 2.66
CA GLN A 3 49.57 41.08 2.73
C GLN A 3 49.11 39.65 3.04
N ASN A 4 48.30 39.51 4.10
CA ASN A 4 47.48 38.31 4.32
C ASN A 4 46.42 38.25 3.23
N ASN A 5 46.67 37.43 2.19
CA ASN A 5 45.64 36.96 1.29
C ASN A 5 44.72 36.00 2.07
N ILE A 6 43.54 36.50 2.46
CA ILE A 6 42.41 35.67 2.89
C ILE A 6 41.97 34.87 1.65
N PRO A 7 42.05 33.53 1.63
CA PRO A 7 41.44 32.77 0.55
C PRO A 7 39.93 32.97 0.64
N LYS A 8 39.34 33.43 -0.46
CA LYS A 8 37.88 33.50 -0.66
C LYS A 8 37.27 32.15 -0.26
N ASN A 9 36.16 32.21 0.49
CA ASN A 9 35.29 31.08 0.83
C ASN A 9 34.99 30.20 -0.39
N VAL A 10 35.79 29.17 -0.61
CA VAL A 10 35.42 28.03 -1.45
C VAL A 10 35.01 26.95 -0.47
N MET A 11 33.71 26.68 -0.37
CA MET A 11 33.21 25.51 0.36
C MET A 11 33.94 24.26 -0.15
N PRO A 12 34.42 23.37 0.72
CA PRO A 12 35.13 22.17 0.28
C PRO A 12 34.29 21.40 -0.75
N PRO A 13 34.88 20.82 -1.80
CA PRO A 13 34.14 20.19 -2.90
C PRO A 13 33.14 19.10 -2.46
N ASN A 14 33.39 18.44 -1.31
CA ASN A 14 32.46 17.47 -0.70
C ASN A 14 31.17 18.09 -0.13
N THR A 15 31.14 19.37 0.26
CA THR A 15 29.93 20.03 0.82
C THR A 15 28.97 20.49 -0.27
N GLN A 16 29.46 20.99 -1.40
CA GLN A 16 28.60 21.40 -2.52
C GLN A 16 27.89 20.19 -3.16
N ALA A 17 28.61 19.10 -3.40
CA ALA A 17 28.01 17.88 -3.94
C ALA A 17 26.96 17.26 -3.00
N GLY A 18 27.19 17.33 -1.68
CA GLY A 18 26.23 16.90 -0.67
C GLY A 18 24.94 17.74 -0.69
N LEU A 19 25.09 19.07 -0.73
CA LEU A 19 23.96 19.99 -0.81
C LEU A 19 23.15 19.81 -2.09
N VAL A 20 23.81 19.65 -3.24
CA VAL A 20 23.12 19.37 -4.53
C VAL A 20 22.32 18.07 -4.45
N ALA A 21 22.88 17.01 -3.86
CA ALA A 21 22.16 15.75 -3.71
C ALA A 21 20.91 15.89 -2.80
N ASP A 22 20.98 16.67 -1.72
CA ASP A 22 19.82 16.90 -0.85
C ASP A 22 18.76 17.79 -1.49
N LEU A 23 19.17 18.74 -2.34
CA LEU A 23 18.22 19.50 -3.16
C LEU A 23 17.52 18.58 -4.16
N ILE A 24 18.26 17.67 -4.81
CA ILE A 24 17.68 16.65 -5.70
C ILE A 24 16.68 15.77 -4.94
N ALA A 25 16.99 15.37 -3.70
CA ALA A 25 16.06 14.61 -2.86
C ALA A 25 14.71 15.34 -2.66
N ASN A 26 14.75 16.65 -2.36
CA ASN A 26 13.52 17.45 -2.25
C ASN A 26 12.75 17.49 -3.58
N LEU A 27 13.44 17.66 -4.71
CA LEU A 27 12.80 17.67 -6.03
C LEU A 27 12.17 16.33 -6.40
N LEU A 28 12.83 15.21 -6.07
CA LEU A 28 12.32 13.86 -6.30
C LEU A 28 11.05 13.60 -5.46
N ILE A 29 11.04 14.02 -4.19
CA ILE A 29 9.84 13.89 -3.34
C ILE A 29 8.71 14.77 -3.86
N ALA A 30 9.01 16.01 -4.25
CA ALA A 30 8.01 16.89 -4.86
C ALA A 30 7.44 16.31 -6.16
N ALA A 31 8.28 15.66 -6.97
CA ALA A 31 7.86 15.00 -8.20
C ALA A 31 6.86 13.86 -7.95
N ILE A 32 6.94 13.14 -6.83
CA ILE A 32 5.94 12.13 -6.44
C ILE A 32 4.57 12.79 -6.26
N GLY A 33 4.49 13.87 -5.47
CA GLY A 33 3.24 14.60 -5.24
C GLY A 33 2.67 15.24 -6.52
N VAL A 34 3.55 15.81 -7.37
CA VAL A 34 3.14 16.34 -8.69
C VAL A 34 2.61 15.23 -9.58
N THR A 35 3.26 14.06 -9.61
CA THR A 35 2.81 12.90 -10.38
C THR A 35 1.44 12.44 -9.90
N ALA A 36 1.21 12.36 -8.59
CA ALA A 36 -0.09 12.05 -8.01
C ALA A 36 -1.18 13.01 -8.52
N PHE A 37 -0.91 14.31 -8.47
CA PHE A 37 -1.84 15.34 -8.95
C PHE A 37 -2.11 15.26 -10.45
N LEU A 38 -1.07 15.06 -11.28
CA LEU A 38 -1.21 14.95 -12.73
C LEU A 38 -2.00 13.70 -13.12
N LEU A 39 -1.71 12.54 -12.51
CA LEU A 39 -2.47 11.33 -12.76
C LEU A 39 -3.92 11.47 -12.32
N TRP A 40 -4.17 12.01 -11.13
CA TRP A 40 -5.53 12.26 -10.66
C TRP A 40 -6.32 13.18 -11.61
N SER A 41 -5.67 14.24 -12.13
CA SER A 41 -6.31 15.25 -12.96
C SER A 41 -6.55 14.80 -14.40
N PHE A 42 -5.60 14.04 -14.99
CA PHE A 42 -5.56 13.77 -16.43
C PHE A 42 -5.65 12.29 -16.80
N ALA A 43 -5.39 11.37 -15.86
CA ALA A 43 -5.40 9.93 -16.08
C ALA A 43 -5.96 9.17 -14.85
N PRO A 44 -7.23 9.43 -14.45
CA PRO A 44 -7.78 8.90 -13.20
C PRO A 44 -7.80 7.37 -13.15
N ASP A 45 -7.96 6.68 -14.28
CA ASP A 45 -7.88 5.21 -14.32
C ASP A 45 -6.48 4.72 -13.94
N SER A 46 -5.42 5.33 -14.51
CA SER A 46 -4.04 5.03 -14.14
C SER A 46 -3.73 5.39 -12.69
N TYR A 47 -4.27 6.52 -12.20
CA TYR A 47 -4.19 6.89 -10.80
C TYR A 47 -4.77 5.79 -9.90
N TYR A 48 -5.99 5.32 -10.19
CA TYR A 48 -6.65 4.31 -9.38
C TYR A 48 -5.95 2.96 -9.44
N ILE A 49 -5.42 2.55 -10.59
CA ILE A 49 -4.63 1.32 -10.72
C ILE A 49 -3.39 1.40 -9.83
N LEU A 50 -2.63 2.49 -9.88
CA LEU A 50 -1.36 2.60 -9.14
C LEU A 50 -1.52 2.58 -7.63
N VAL A 51 -2.66 3.06 -7.10
CA VAL A 51 -2.96 3.12 -5.66
C VAL A 51 -3.71 1.88 -5.14
N GLN A 52 -3.91 0.84 -5.96
CA GLN A 52 -4.47 -0.42 -5.45
C GLN A 52 -3.42 -1.21 -4.65
N GLU A 53 -3.91 -2.12 -3.82
CA GLU A 53 -3.09 -3.05 -3.04
C GLU A 53 -2.16 -3.86 -3.96
N ASP A 54 -0.92 -4.02 -3.52
CA ASP A 54 0.19 -4.71 -4.17
C ASP A 54 0.52 -4.22 -5.58
N GLU A 55 0.19 -2.97 -5.90
CA GLU A 55 0.61 -2.32 -7.13
C GLU A 55 1.91 -1.56 -6.94
N ILE A 56 2.36 -0.93 -8.02
CA ILE A 56 3.65 -0.25 -8.12
C ILE A 56 3.91 0.70 -6.95
N LEU A 57 2.89 1.42 -6.47
CA LEU A 57 3.08 2.44 -5.44
C LEU A 57 3.40 1.80 -4.08
N GLU A 58 2.61 0.82 -3.65
CA GLU A 58 2.84 0.09 -2.39
C GLU A 58 4.18 -0.65 -2.40
N TRP A 59 4.52 -1.32 -3.52
CA TRP A 59 5.83 -1.96 -3.66
C TRP A 59 6.99 -0.96 -3.64
N SER A 60 6.79 0.23 -4.21
CA SER A 60 7.79 1.30 -4.14
C SER A 60 7.94 1.82 -2.70
N THR A 61 6.85 1.96 -1.96
CA THR A 61 6.87 2.31 -0.53
C THR A 61 7.64 1.26 0.27
N PHE A 62 7.33 -0.03 0.08
CA PHE A 62 8.06 -1.15 0.67
C PHE A 62 9.56 -1.03 0.43
N TRP A 63 9.99 -0.89 -0.83
CA TRP A 63 11.41 -0.81 -1.17
C TRP A 63 12.10 0.46 -0.67
N ALA A 64 11.38 1.59 -0.60
CA ALA A 64 11.91 2.82 -0.02
C ALA A 64 12.26 2.64 1.46
N PHE A 65 11.35 2.05 2.24
CA PHE A 65 11.58 1.76 3.65
C PHE A 65 12.62 0.64 3.87
N ILE A 66 12.61 -0.44 3.08
CA ILE A 66 13.66 -1.47 3.15
C ILE A 66 15.03 -0.87 2.84
N GLY A 67 15.13 -0.03 1.82
CA GLY A 67 16.35 0.69 1.46
C GLY A 67 16.83 1.61 2.60
N ALA A 68 15.93 2.38 3.19
CA ALA A 68 16.23 3.23 4.34
C ALA A 68 16.73 2.40 5.54
N GLY A 69 16.03 1.32 5.87
CA GLY A 69 16.39 0.40 6.95
C GLY A 69 17.77 -0.20 6.76
N GLY A 70 18.08 -0.72 5.56
CA GLY A 70 19.40 -1.28 5.24
C GLY A 70 20.54 -0.26 5.42
N ILE A 71 20.29 1.01 5.06
CA ILE A 71 21.27 2.08 5.29
C ILE A 71 21.40 2.42 6.78
N TYR A 72 20.30 2.47 7.55
CA TYR A 72 20.37 2.67 9.00
C TYR A 72 21.09 1.53 9.72
N LEU A 73 20.93 0.28 9.25
CA LEU A 73 21.71 -0.85 9.73
C LEU A 73 23.21 -0.64 9.46
N PHE A 74 23.57 -0.22 8.25
CA PHE A 74 24.96 0.12 7.92
C PHE A 74 25.50 1.26 8.80
N VAL A 75 24.69 2.28 9.09
CA VAL A 75 25.06 3.38 10.01
C VAL A 75 25.27 2.84 11.44
N ALA A 76 24.42 1.93 11.92
CA ALA A 76 24.48 1.36 13.26
C ALA A 76 25.65 0.37 13.48
N ALA A 77 26.03 -0.37 12.44
CA ALA A 77 26.96 -1.51 12.51
C ALA A 77 28.45 -1.16 12.34
N ARG A 78 28.81 0.12 12.42
CA ARG A 78 30.20 0.57 12.21
C ARG A 78 31.16 0.10 13.33
N PRO A 79 32.48 -0.02 13.04
CA PRO A 79 33.47 -0.44 14.04
C PRO A 79 33.47 0.48 15.26
N GLY A 80 33.35 -0.10 16.46
CA GLY A 80 33.20 0.65 17.71
C GLY A 80 31.75 0.85 18.15
N PHE A 81 30.92 -0.20 18.02
CA PHE A 81 29.53 -0.20 18.49
C PHE A 81 29.42 0.34 19.93
N SER A 82 28.60 1.37 20.09
CA SER A 82 28.19 1.89 21.39
C SER A 82 26.69 1.98 21.39
N LEU A 83 26.04 1.46 22.44
CA LEU A 83 24.58 1.49 22.55
C LEU A 83 24.05 2.92 22.42
N THR A 84 24.76 3.90 23.01
CA THR A 84 24.41 5.32 22.93
C THR A 84 24.45 5.86 21.50
N ALA A 85 25.37 5.38 20.65
CA ALA A 85 25.50 5.84 19.27
C ALA A 85 24.59 5.07 18.29
N SER A 86 24.22 3.83 18.63
CA SER A 86 23.53 2.93 17.70
C SER A 86 22.04 2.73 17.98
N TRP A 87 21.53 3.03 19.18
CA TRP A 87 20.13 2.74 19.52
C TRP A 87 19.12 3.46 18.62
N PHE A 88 19.38 4.71 18.26
CA PHE A 88 18.44 5.49 17.44
C PHE A 88 18.46 5.03 15.97
N PRO A 89 19.62 4.84 15.30
CA PRO A 89 19.67 4.16 14.00
C PRO A 89 19.00 2.77 14.01
N ILE A 90 19.18 1.98 15.07
CA ILE A 90 18.49 0.68 15.21
C ILE A 90 16.97 0.89 15.33
N GLY A 91 16.53 1.87 16.11
CA GLY A 91 15.11 2.23 16.20
C GLY A 91 14.52 2.63 14.85
N LEU A 92 15.24 3.44 14.07
CA LEU A 92 14.84 3.81 12.70
C LEU A 92 14.81 2.61 11.75
N LEU A 93 15.79 1.70 11.84
CA LEU A 93 15.79 0.43 11.11
C LEU A 93 14.53 -0.37 11.43
N LEU A 94 14.23 -0.59 12.72
CA LEU A 94 13.06 -1.36 13.15
C LEU A 94 11.76 -0.69 12.71
N PHE A 95 11.68 0.64 12.81
CA PHE A 95 10.56 1.41 12.30
C PHE A 95 10.37 1.22 10.79
N CYS A 96 11.44 1.33 10.00
CA CYS A 96 11.38 1.16 8.56
C CYS A 96 10.98 -0.27 8.17
N LEU A 97 11.53 -1.29 8.84
CA LEU A 97 11.13 -2.69 8.62
C LEU A 97 9.66 -2.92 8.96
N PHE A 98 9.20 -2.35 10.08
CA PHE A 98 7.81 -2.44 10.49
C PHE A 98 6.88 -1.84 9.44
N VAL A 99 7.12 -0.59 9.01
CA VAL A 99 6.28 0.05 7.98
C VAL A 99 6.33 -0.72 6.68
N ALA A 100 7.51 -1.13 6.20
CA ALA A 100 7.62 -1.92 4.98
C ALA A 100 6.79 -3.20 5.04
N LEU A 101 6.87 -3.96 6.13
CA LEU A 101 6.10 -5.20 6.27
C LEU A 101 4.59 -4.94 6.43
N GLU A 102 4.19 -3.84 7.08
CA GLU A 102 2.80 -3.42 7.15
C GLU A 102 2.21 -3.11 5.77
N GLU A 103 2.96 -2.46 4.87
CA GLU A 103 2.50 -2.15 3.51
C GLU A 103 2.02 -3.40 2.78
N ILE A 104 2.80 -4.49 2.82
CA ILE A 104 2.50 -5.76 2.12
C ILE A 104 1.73 -6.78 2.97
N SER A 105 1.07 -6.32 4.04
CA SER A 105 0.34 -7.17 5.00
C SER A 105 1.16 -8.36 5.49
N TRP A 106 2.42 -8.11 5.84
CA TRP A 106 3.40 -9.09 6.30
C TRP A 106 3.54 -10.31 5.35
N GLY A 107 3.33 -10.08 4.05
CA GLY A 107 3.39 -11.10 3.02
C GLY A 107 2.18 -12.03 2.96
N GLN A 108 1.11 -11.78 3.72
CA GLN A 108 -0.15 -12.53 3.59
C GLN A 108 -0.61 -12.56 2.13
N ARG A 109 -0.53 -11.41 1.44
CA ARG A 109 -0.93 -11.27 0.03
C ARG A 109 -0.08 -12.05 -0.95
N LEU A 110 1.15 -12.36 -0.59
CA LEU A 110 2.06 -13.17 -1.39
C LEU A 110 1.82 -14.65 -1.15
N PHE A 111 1.80 -15.06 0.11
CA PHE A 111 1.80 -16.46 0.50
C PHE A 111 0.40 -17.06 0.66
N GLY A 112 -0.64 -16.23 0.69
CA GLY A 112 -2.03 -16.64 0.82
C GLY A 112 -2.34 -17.32 2.16
N TYR A 113 -1.52 -17.11 3.19
CA TYR A 113 -1.79 -17.68 4.51
C TYR A 113 -2.96 -16.95 5.17
N ARG A 114 -3.69 -17.68 6.01
CA ARG A 114 -4.81 -17.13 6.76
C ARG A 114 -4.31 -16.32 7.96
N PRO A 115 -4.79 -15.07 8.17
CA PRO A 115 -4.50 -14.32 9.38
C PRO A 115 -5.03 -15.00 10.65
N PRO A 116 -4.42 -14.75 11.83
CA PRO A 116 -4.99 -15.18 13.11
C PRO A 116 -6.38 -14.60 13.35
N GLU A 117 -7.20 -15.27 14.16
CA GLU A 117 -8.61 -14.92 14.41
C GLU A 117 -8.79 -13.47 14.87
N TYR A 118 -7.86 -12.94 15.67
CA TYR A 118 -7.86 -11.54 16.07
C TYR A 118 -7.94 -10.59 14.87
N PHE A 119 -7.13 -10.83 13.84
CA PHE A 119 -7.13 -9.99 12.64
C PHE A 119 -8.40 -10.23 11.81
N LEU A 120 -8.88 -11.47 11.72
CA LEU A 120 -10.14 -11.77 11.03
C LEU A 120 -11.35 -11.10 11.69
N GLN A 121 -11.29 -10.82 13.00
CA GLN A 121 -12.37 -10.14 13.73
C GLN A 121 -12.26 -8.62 13.66
N PHE A 122 -11.07 -8.07 13.92
CA PHE A 122 -10.88 -6.65 14.21
C PHE A 122 -10.24 -5.86 13.07
N ASN A 123 -9.58 -6.52 12.11
CA ASN A 123 -8.94 -5.84 10.99
C ASN A 123 -9.99 -5.33 9.98
N TYR A 124 -9.83 -4.08 9.51
CA TYR A 124 -10.71 -3.47 8.53
C TYR A 124 -10.70 -4.14 7.15
N GLN A 125 -9.80 -5.06 6.83
CA GLN A 125 -9.81 -5.85 5.60
C GLN A 125 -9.82 -7.37 5.83
N GLN A 126 -9.78 -7.82 7.09
CA GLN A 126 -9.48 -9.22 7.46
C GLN A 126 -8.08 -9.65 7.00
N GLU A 127 -7.13 -8.72 7.07
CA GLU A 127 -5.74 -8.92 6.67
C GLU A 127 -4.79 -8.92 7.88
N PHE A 128 -3.60 -9.51 7.73
CA PHE A 128 -2.56 -9.55 8.74
C PHE A 128 -1.69 -8.30 8.66
N ASN A 129 -2.28 -7.17 9.05
CA ASN A 129 -1.60 -5.90 9.27
C ASN A 129 -2.21 -5.18 10.48
N LEU A 130 -1.43 -4.36 11.16
CA LEU A 130 -1.88 -3.61 12.34
C LEU A 130 -2.56 -2.30 11.94
N HIS A 131 -2.15 -1.67 10.84
CA HIS A 131 -2.66 -0.36 10.46
C HIS A 131 -4.17 -0.34 10.11
N ASN A 132 -4.78 -1.50 9.85
CA ASN A 132 -6.23 -1.64 9.63
C ASN A 132 -6.99 -2.12 10.87
N VAL A 133 -6.29 -2.53 11.92
CA VAL A 133 -6.89 -2.74 13.25
C VAL A 133 -6.98 -1.41 13.98
N ILE A 134 -5.97 -0.55 13.81
CA ILE A 134 -5.90 0.76 14.47
C ILE A 134 -6.97 1.71 13.93
N GLU A 135 -7.61 2.44 14.84
CA GLU A 135 -8.59 3.48 14.49
C GLU A 135 -7.98 4.52 13.54
N THR A 136 -8.71 4.90 12.49
CA THR A 136 -8.25 5.83 11.46
C THR A 136 -7.72 7.16 12.02
N GLY A 137 -8.33 7.69 13.09
CA GLY A 137 -7.86 8.91 13.74
C GLY A 137 -6.46 8.77 14.33
N LEU A 138 -6.21 7.67 15.06
CA LEU A 138 -4.91 7.38 15.66
C LEU A 138 -3.83 7.10 14.60
N ARG A 139 -4.19 6.39 13.51
CA ARG A 139 -3.29 6.17 12.37
C ARG A 139 -2.90 7.48 11.68
N LYS A 140 -3.87 8.39 11.47
CA LYS A 140 -3.56 9.71 10.91
C LYS A 140 -2.66 10.52 11.83
N LEU A 141 -2.90 10.46 13.15
CA LEU A 141 -2.08 11.13 14.13
C LEU A 141 -0.64 10.59 14.15
N SER A 142 -0.44 9.27 14.09
CA SER A 142 0.91 8.68 14.08
C SER A 142 1.72 9.14 12.87
N VAL A 143 1.13 9.15 11.68
CA VAL A 143 1.77 9.68 10.45
C VAL A 143 2.13 11.16 10.61
N VAL A 144 1.23 11.99 11.16
CA VAL A 144 1.47 13.42 11.42
C VAL A 144 2.61 13.62 12.42
N VAL A 145 2.66 12.84 13.50
CA VAL A 145 3.73 12.89 14.50
C VAL A 145 5.07 12.50 13.89
N VAL A 146 5.11 11.49 13.02
CA VAL A 146 6.34 11.13 12.30
C VAL A 146 6.77 12.26 11.37
N ILE A 147 5.87 12.78 10.53
CA ILE A 147 6.20 13.84 9.56
C ILE A 147 6.69 15.12 10.28
N PHE A 148 5.87 15.67 11.18
CA PHE A 148 6.18 16.96 11.80
C PHE A 148 7.12 16.82 12.99
N GLY A 149 7.04 15.73 13.76
CA GLY A 149 7.93 15.51 14.90
C GLY A 149 9.35 15.15 14.46
N TYR A 150 9.49 14.08 13.69
CA TYR A 150 10.81 13.62 13.23
C TYR A 150 11.34 14.46 12.05
N GLY A 151 10.51 14.73 11.06
CA GLY A 151 10.92 15.39 9.81
C GLY A 151 11.08 16.91 9.86
N VAL A 152 10.44 17.59 10.83
CA VAL A 152 10.41 19.06 10.89
C VAL A 152 10.89 19.59 12.25
N ALA A 153 10.23 19.22 13.35
CA ALA A 153 10.53 19.76 14.67
C ALA A 153 11.92 19.33 15.14
N LEU A 154 12.27 18.04 15.04
CA LEU A 154 13.57 17.53 15.46
C LEU A 154 14.76 18.22 14.76
N PRO A 155 14.82 18.36 13.42
CA PRO A 155 15.92 19.07 12.77
C PRO A 155 15.95 20.57 13.09
N LEU A 156 14.80 21.24 13.23
CA LEU A 156 14.72 22.64 13.65
C LEU A 156 15.24 22.85 15.07
N LEU A 157 14.85 21.99 16.01
CA LEU A 157 15.36 21.98 17.38
C LEU A 157 16.87 21.71 17.39
N GLY A 158 17.36 20.86 16.49
CA GLY A 158 18.79 20.61 16.27
C GLY A 158 19.61 21.83 15.81
N LEU A 159 18.97 22.91 15.35
CA LEU A 159 19.65 24.17 15.04
C LEU A 159 20.06 24.93 16.32
N ILE A 160 19.42 24.66 17.46
CA ILE A 160 19.71 25.32 18.74
C ILE A 160 20.96 24.65 19.36
N PRO A 161 22.06 25.39 19.63
CA PRO A 161 23.32 24.78 20.09
C PRO A 161 23.23 23.97 21.38
N ALA A 162 22.36 24.37 22.31
CA ALA A 162 22.13 23.63 23.55
C ALA A 162 21.42 22.29 23.29
N VAL A 163 20.39 22.29 22.46
CA VAL A 163 19.62 21.10 22.10
C VAL A 163 20.45 20.16 21.22
N ARG A 164 21.22 20.69 20.27
CA ARG A 164 22.15 19.92 19.44
C ARG A 164 23.15 19.12 20.29
N ARG A 165 23.70 19.74 21.34
CA ARG A 165 24.60 19.06 22.29
C ARG A 165 23.88 17.95 23.04
N LEU A 166 22.62 18.17 23.45
CA LEU A 166 21.81 17.15 24.10
C LEU A 166 21.53 15.97 23.16
N ILE A 167 20.99 16.25 21.96
CA ILE A 167 20.71 15.28 20.88
C ILE A 167 21.95 14.42 20.60
N GLY A 168 23.12 15.04 20.42
CA GLY A 168 24.37 14.33 20.19
C GLY A 168 24.82 13.48 21.39
N ARG A 169 24.62 13.97 22.62
CA ARG A 169 24.96 13.23 23.85
C ARG A 169 24.10 11.97 24.04
N ILE A 170 22.81 12.06 23.72
CA ILE A 170 21.88 10.93 23.80
C ILE A 170 21.87 10.08 22.53
N GLY A 171 22.53 10.52 21.45
CA GLY A 171 22.65 9.78 20.19
C GLY A 171 21.38 9.77 19.33
N ILE A 172 20.53 10.80 19.43
CA ILE A 172 19.38 10.94 18.51
C ILE A 172 19.89 11.35 17.12
N LEU A 173 19.41 10.65 16.09
CA LEU A 173 19.73 10.92 14.69
C LEU A 173 18.64 11.81 14.06
N ALA A 174 18.86 13.12 14.06
CA ALA A 174 17.96 14.06 13.39
C ALA A 174 18.20 14.04 11.86
N PRO A 175 17.15 14.09 11.02
CA PRO A 175 17.34 14.20 9.58
C PRO A 175 18.01 15.54 9.21
N ALA A 176 18.63 15.60 8.03
CA ALA A 176 19.28 16.83 7.57
C ALA A 176 18.26 17.98 7.43
N PRO A 177 18.52 19.20 7.98
CA PRO A 177 17.56 20.32 7.91
C PRO A 177 17.14 20.72 6.50
N ILE A 178 17.97 20.46 5.50
CA ILE A 178 17.65 20.71 4.08
C ILE A 178 16.50 19.84 3.55
N LEU A 179 16.14 18.74 4.24
CA LEU A 179 14.98 17.89 3.89
C LEU A 179 13.66 18.39 4.52
N ILE A 180 13.69 19.42 5.38
CA ILE A 180 12.47 19.98 6.00
C ILE A 180 11.40 20.35 4.95
N PRO A 181 11.72 21.00 3.79
CA PRO A 181 10.71 21.31 2.79
C PRO A 181 9.98 20.08 2.25
N ALA A 182 10.70 18.97 2.02
CA ALA A 182 10.09 17.72 1.59
C ALA A 182 9.14 17.14 2.66
N PHE A 183 9.55 17.09 3.92
CA PHE A 183 8.66 16.66 5.01
C PHE A 183 7.45 17.59 5.17
N LEU A 184 7.63 18.90 5.05
CA LEU A 184 6.53 19.86 5.07
C LEU A 184 5.55 19.64 3.92
N LEU A 185 6.04 19.41 2.70
CA LEU A 185 5.20 19.11 1.55
C LEU A 185 4.36 17.84 1.79
N THR A 186 4.99 16.76 2.25
CA THR A 186 4.31 15.51 2.65
C THR A 186 3.26 15.78 3.74
N GLY A 187 3.59 16.61 4.74
CA GLY A 187 2.69 16.99 5.82
C GLY A 187 1.50 17.83 5.36
N ILE A 188 1.71 18.80 4.46
CA ILE A 188 0.64 19.60 3.86
C ILE A 188 -0.31 18.71 3.07
N MET A 189 0.22 17.76 2.30
CA MET A 189 -0.58 16.80 1.54
C MET A 189 -1.39 15.88 2.46
N GLN A 190 -0.82 15.45 3.59
CA GLN A 190 -1.53 14.70 4.64
C GLN A 190 -2.67 15.49 5.31
N GLN A 191 -2.48 16.79 5.56
CA GLN A 191 -3.51 17.61 6.20
C GLN A 191 -4.62 18.02 5.22
N SER A 192 -4.24 18.37 3.99
CA SER A 192 -5.21 18.79 2.96
C SER A 192 -5.98 17.62 2.37
N TYR A 193 -5.37 16.43 2.31
CA TYR A 193 -5.93 15.19 1.75
C TYR A 193 -6.76 15.47 0.48
N PRO A 194 -6.15 16.04 -0.58
CA PRO A 194 -6.88 16.72 -1.65
C PRO A 194 -7.74 15.79 -2.52
N PHE A 195 -7.46 14.49 -2.53
CA PHE A 195 -8.19 13.51 -3.34
C PHE A 195 -8.29 12.15 -2.64
N LYS A 196 -9.12 11.25 -3.17
CA LYS A 196 -9.27 9.91 -2.62
C LYS A 196 -7.97 9.13 -2.78
N PHE A 197 -7.56 8.37 -1.75
CA PHE A 197 -6.31 7.59 -1.75
C PHE A 197 -5.04 8.45 -1.75
N THR A 198 -5.08 9.71 -1.29
CA THR A 198 -3.84 10.48 -1.05
C THR A 198 -2.90 9.77 -0.06
N GLY A 199 -3.44 8.92 0.83
CA GLY A 199 -2.67 8.12 1.80
C GLY A 199 -1.50 7.37 1.19
N GLU A 200 -1.74 6.58 0.15
CA GLU A 200 -0.72 5.76 -0.54
C GLU A 200 0.45 6.62 -1.06
N TRP A 201 0.14 7.80 -1.60
CA TRP A 201 1.15 8.73 -2.10
C TRP A 201 1.95 9.36 -0.97
N ILE A 202 1.32 9.62 0.18
CA ILE A 202 1.97 10.15 1.37
C ILE A 202 2.90 9.11 1.97
N GLU A 203 2.50 7.84 1.99
CA GLU A 203 3.33 6.72 2.45
C GLU A 203 4.57 6.57 1.56
N MET A 204 4.42 6.62 0.24
CA MET A 204 5.56 6.63 -0.69
C MET A 204 6.46 7.87 -0.51
N MET A 205 5.88 9.06 -0.38
CA MET A 205 6.64 10.29 -0.11
C MET A 205 7.40 10.21 1.21
N LEU A 206 6.79 9.63 2.26
CA LEU A 206 7.41 9.44 3.56
C LEU A 206 8.53 8.40 3.48
N GLY A 207 8.34 7.28 2.79
CA GLY A 207 9.39 6.30 2.52
C GLY A 207 10.59 6.94 1.82
N ALA A 208 10.35 7.77 0.81
CA ALA A 208 11.39 8.54 0.14
C ALA A 208 12.09 9.55 1.08
N CYS A 209 11.35 10.23 1.96
CA CYS A 209 11.93 11.09 3.00
C CYS A 209 12.91 10.31 3.90
N PHE A 210 12.51 9.12 4.38
CA PHE A 210 13.35 8.27 5.23
C PHE A 210 14.58 7.74 4.46
N LEU A 211 14.40 7.32 3.21
CA LEU A 211 15.50 6.86 2.35
C LEU A 211 16.54 7.96 2.16
N PHE A 212 16.11 9.19 1.81
CA PHE A 212 17.03 10.29 1.59
C PHE A 212 17.65 10.82 2.90
N ALA A 213 16.93 10.76 4.01
CA ALA A 213 17.50 11.02 5.33
C ALA A 213 18.59 9.99 5.68
N ALA A 214 18.35 8.70 5.48
CA ALA A 214 19.33 7.65 5.70
C ALA A 214 20.58 7.83 4.81
N LEU A 215 20.38 8.19 3.53
CA LEU A 215 21.46 8.51 2.60
C LEU A 215 22.26 9.75 3.02
N ALA A 216 21.61 10.79 3.54
CA ALA A 216 22.28 11.96 4.13
C ALA A 216 23.15 11.56 5.33
N GLU A 217 22.65 10.69 6.20
CA GLU A 217 23.41 10.21 7.35
C GLU A 217 24.60 9.33 6.96
N ALA A 218 24.41 8.43 5.98
CA ALA A 218 25.50 7.63 5.46
C ALA A 218 26.66 8.49 4.93
N ARG A 219 26.37 9.62 4.26
CA ARG A 219 27.40 10.58 3.77
C ARG A 219 28.26 11.14 4.87
N LEU A 220 27.61 11.71 5.90
CA LEU A 220 28.29 12.42 6.99
C LEU A 220 29.29 11.51 7.70
N HIS A 221 29.04 10.20 7.66
CA HIS A 221 29.85 9.20 8.31
C HIS A 221 30.77 8.39 7.36
N SER A 222 30.75 8.64 6.05
CA SER A 222 31.54 7.93 5.03
C SER A 222 32.86 8.61 4.65
N THR A 223 33.35 9.57 5.44
CA THR A 223 34.56 10.36 5.15
C THR A 223 35.90 9.59 5.21
N THR A 224 35.91 8.26 5.40
CA THR A 224 37.14 7.51 5.71
C THR A 224 37.68 6.62 4.57
N THR A 225 37.00 6.46 3.42
CA THR A 225 37.50 5.59 2.33
C THR A 225 37.50 6.29 0.97
N ALA A 226 38.67 6.83 0.61
CA ALA A 226 38.98 7.50 -0.66
C ALA A 226 39.10 6.53 -1.87
N GLY A 227 38.24 5.50 -1.96
CA GLY A 227 38.43 4.39 -2.89
C GLY A 227 37.51 4.32 -4.11
N SER A 228 36.27 4.81 -4.07
CA SER A 228 35.42 4.88 -5.26
C SER A 228 34.37 5.99 -5.14
N ALA A 229 34.66 7.13 -5.77
CA ALA A 229 33.81 8.29 -5.75
C ALA A 229 32.75 8.21 -6.86
N THR A 230 31.78 7.31 -6.74
CA THR A 230 30.50 7.59 -7.40
C THR A 230 29.95 8.87 -6.75
N PRO A 231 29.69 9.95 -7.50
CA PRO A 231 29.22 11.21 -6.93
C PRO A 231 27.97 10.97 -6.09
N PHE A 232 27.82 11.63 -4.94
CA PHE A 232 26.66 11.34 -4.09
C PHE A 232 25.31 11.60 -4.79
N VAL A 233 25.30 12.52 -5.75
CA VAL A 233 24.20 12.73 -6.69
C VAL A 233 23.77 11.42 -7.36
N THR A 234 24.72 10.61 -7.86
CA THR A 234 24.41 9.33 -8.51
C THR A 234 23.89 8.28 -7.53
N ARG A 235 24.27 8.36 -6.24
CA ARG A 235 23.70 7.50 -5.19
C ARG A 235 22.25 7.88 -4.88
N THR A 236 21.95 9.18 -4.86
CA THR A 236 20.59 9.68 -4.55
C THR A 236 19.62 9.35 -5.67
N THR A 237 19.96 9.71 -6.92
CA THR A 237 19.13 9.38 -8.09
C THR A 237 19.10 7.87 -8.35
N GLY A 238 20.23 7.19 -8.15
CA GLY A 238 20.31 5.73 -8.26
C GLY A 238 19.42 5.00 -7.26
N ALA A 239 19.38 5.44 -6.00
CA ALA A 239 18.51 4.84 -4.98
C ALA A 239 17.03 5.03 -5.33
N ALA A 240 16.63 6.21 -5.79
CA ALA A 240 15.25 6.44 -6.25
C ALA A 240 14.89 5.55 -7.44
N LEU A 241 15.80 5.40 -8.41
CA LEU A 241 15.61 4.52 -9.55
C LEU A 241 15.50 3.05 -9.13
N VAL A 242 16.35 2.59 -8.21
CA VAL A 242 16.29 1.23 -7.67
C VAL A 242 14.95 0.97 -7.00
N VAL A 243 14.45 1.91 -6.18
CA VAL A 243 13.12 1.80 -5.56
C VAL A 243 12.04 1.66 -6.61
N LEU A 244 12.03 2.51 -7.63
CA LEU A 244 11.00 2.47 -8.68
C LEU A 244 11.08 1.18 -9.51
N LEU A 245 12.28 0.75 -9.90
CA LEU A 245 12.49 -0.47 -10.68
C LEU A 245 12.15 -1.72 -9.88
N ALA A 246 12.52 -1.76 -8.59
CA ALA A 246 12.15 -2.85 -7.69
C ALA A 246 10.64 -2.85 -7.41
N GLY A 247 10.03 -1.67 -7.28
CA GLY A 247 8.58 -1.51 -7.15
C GLY A 247 7.83 -2.08 -8.35
N TRP A 248 8.21 -1.65 -9.55
CA TRP A 248 7.70 -2.20 -10.81
C TRP A 248 7.94 -3.70 -10.95
N GLY A 249 9.17 -4.14 -10.69
CA GLY A 249 9.54 -5.55 -10.79
C GLY A 249 8.73 -6.44 -9.85
N SER A 250 8.52 -5.99 -8.60
CA SER A 250 7.68 -6.70 -7.63
C SER A 250 6.21 -6.72 -8.02
N ALA A 251 5.64 -5.59 -8.46
CA ALA A 251 4.25 -5.54 -8.90
C ALA A 251 4.00 -6.51 -10.07
N LEU A 252 4.92 -6.54 -11.04
CA LEU A 252 4.87 -7.49 -12.17
C LEU A 252 5.05 -8.94 -11.69
N ALA A 253 6.09 -9.23 -10.92
CA ALA A 253 6.38 -10.59 -10.46
C ALA A 253 5.24 -11.18 -9.62
N THR A 254 4.65 -10.36 -8.75
CA THR A 254 3.58 -10.80 -7.86
C THR A 254 2.24 -10.92 -8.56
N SER A 255 2.00 -10.16 -9.62
CA SER A 255 0.86 -10.39 -10.52
C SER A 255 0.88 -11.80 -11.12
N HIS A 256 2.07 -12.32 -11.47
CA HIS A 256 2.23 -13.67 -12.04
C HIS A 256 2.12 -14.79 -10.99
N LEU A 257 2.60 -14.55 -9.76
CA LEU A 257 2.50 -15.50 -8.65
C LEU A 257 1.05 -15.72 -8.17
N ARG A 258 0.15 -14.82 -8.57
CA ARG A 258 -1.29 -14.88 -8.30
C ARG A 258 -2.11 -15.55 -9.40
N SER A 259 -1.46 -16.39 -10.21
CA SER A 259 -2.14 -17.11 -11.28
C SER A 259 -3.34 -17.92 -10.77
N ALA A 260 -4.40 -17.95 -11.57
CA ALA A 260 -5.62 -18.68 -11.26
C ALA A 260 -5.35 -20.18 -11.14
N ASP A 261 -5.45 -20.71 -9.92
CA ASP A 261 -5.73 -22.13 -9.73
C ASP A 261 -7.21 -22.36 -10.13
N PRO A 262 -7.49 -23.10 -11.22
CA PRO A 262 -8.87 -23.32 -11.68
C PRO A 262 -9.75 -23.97 -10.62
N ALA A 263 -9.15 -24.77 -9.72
CA ALA A 263 -9.88 -25.40 -8.62
C ALA A 263 -10.37 -24.34 -7.61
N ASN A 264 -9.52 -23.36 -7.26
CA ASN A 264 -9.90 -22.26 -6.37
C ASN A 264 -10.93 -21.33 -7.01
N VAL A 265 -10.84 -21.07 -8.31
CA VAL A 265 -11.86 -20.29 -9.02
C VAL A 265 -13.22 -20.98 -8.98
N THR A 266 -13.25 -22.29 -9.27
CA THR A 266 -14.47 -23.10 -9.23
C THR A 266 -15.05 -23.17 -7.82
N ALA A 267 -14.19 -23.35 -6.81
CA ALA A 267 -14.59 -23.34 -5.40
C ALA A 267 -15.20 -21.99 -5.01
N ALA A 268 -14.59 -20.87 -5.41
CA ALA A 268 -15.09 -19.53 -5.12
C ALA A 268 -16.47 -19.27 -5.76
N GLN A 269 -16.69 -19.72 -7.00
CA GLN A 269 -17.99 -19.63 -7.66
C GLN A 269 -19.06 -20.43 -6.91
N PHE A 270 -18.75 -21.66 -6.53
CA PHE A 270 -19.66 -22.54 -5.78
C PHE A 270 -19.98 -21.97 -4.38
N GLU A 271 -18.97 -21.47 -3.68
CA GLU A 271 -19.09 -20.80 -2.38
C GLU A 271 -19.95 -19.52 -2.47
N LEU A 272 -19.78 -18.71 -3.51
CA LEU A 272 -20.59 -17.52 -3.75
C LEU A 272 -22.06 -17.85 -4.03
N GLU A 273 -22.36 -18.95 -4.72
CA GLU A 273 -23.74 -19.39 -4.91
C GLU A 273 -24.39 -19.88 -3.61
N ALA A 274 -23.63 -20.53 -2.74
CA ALA A 274 -24.09 -20.88 -1.40
C ALA A 274 -24.45 -19.62 -0.59
N LEU A 275 -23.59 -18.60 -0.63
CA LEU A 275 -23.87 -17.30 -0.01
C LEU A 275 -25.07 -16.61 -0.66
N HIS A 276 -25.20 -16.64 -1.98
CA HIS A 276 -26.33 -16.06 -2.68
C HIS A 276 -27.66 -16.69 -2.22
N LYS A 277 -27.71 -18.01 -2.06
CA LYS A 277 -28.87 -18.71 -1.50
C LYS A 277 -29.19 -18.23 -0.08
N ASP A 278 -28.17 -18.06 0.76
CA ASP A 278 -28.35 -17.58 2.13
C ASP A 278 -28.93 -16.17 2.16
N PHE A 279 -28.37 -15.26 1.36
CA PHE A 279 -28.83 -13.87 1.29
C PHE A 279 -30.21 -13.73 0.61
N THR A 280 -30.59 -14.66 -0.26
CA THR A 280 -31.93 -14.68 -0.89
C THR A 280 -33.00 -15.23 0.06
N SER A 281 -32.65 -16.24 0.85
CA SER A 281 -33.55 -16.81 1.86
C SER A 281 -33.73 -15.89 3.07
N GLY A 282 -32.71 -15.09 3.39
CA GLY A 282 -32.76 -14.07 4.43
C GLY A 282 -33.41 -12.76 3.96
N ASN A 283 -34.07 -12.04 4.87
CA ASN A 283 -34.68 -10.75 4.55
C ASN A 283 -33.62 -9.62 4.52
N VAL A 284 -32.78 -9.61 3.47
CA VAL A 284 -31.72 -8.62 3.26
C VAL A 284 -32.29 -7.27 2.77
N GLY A 285 -33.48 -7.29 2.15
CA GLY A 285 -34.08 -6.17 1.44
C GLY A 285 -34.63 -5.01 2.28
N ALA A 286 -34.75 -5.12 3.60
CA ALA A 286 -35.33 -4.07 4.46
C ALA A 286 -34.34 -2.93 4.84
N ARG A 287 -33.26 -2.72 4.07
CA ARG A 287 -32.05 -2.04 4.58
C ARG A 287 -31.69 -0.77 3.84
N ARG A 288 -30.97 0.11 4.54
CA ARG A 288 -30.33 1.31 3.97
C ARG A 288 -29.41 0.89 2.84
N CYS A 289 -29.66 1.42 1.64
CA CYS A 289 -28.85 1.15 0.48
C CYS A 289 -27.47 1.83 0.56
N GLY A 290 -26.51 1.43 -0.28
CA GLY A 290 -25.25 2.16 -0.45
C GLY A 290 -24.16 1.74 0.54
N PHE A 291 -23.99 0.43 0.75
CA PHE A 291 -22.93 -0.11 1.60
C PHE A 291 -21.99 -1.03 0.84
N HIS A 292 -20.76 -1.12 1.32
CA HIS A 292 -19.74 -2.05 0.85
C HIS A 292 -19.02 -2.61 2.06
N ARG A 293 -19.16 -3.91 2.31
CA ARG A 293 -18.70 -4.55 3.55
C ARG A 293 -18.24 -5.97 3.28
N ARG A 294 -17.33 -6.47 4.10
CA ARG A 294 -17.05 -7.91 4.21
C ARG A 294 -18.26 -8.63 4.76
N ILE A 295 -18.50 -9.86 4.34
CA ILE A 295 -19.65 -10.64 4.79
C ILE A 295 -19.60 -10.82 6.32
N PHE A 296 -18.45 -11.20 6.88
CA PHE A 296 -18.28 -11.27 8.34
C PHE A 296 -18.69 -9.98 9.06
N THR A 297 -18.14 -8.83 8.64
CA THR A 297 -18.48 -7.53 9.24
C THR A 297 -19.95 -7.15 9.06
N PHE A 298 -20.54 -7.52 7.91
CA PHE A 298 -21.96 -7.32 7.67
C PHE A 298 -22.81 -8.16 8.62
N THR A 299 -22.49 -9.44 8.77
CA THR A 299 -23.14 -10.39 9.68
C THR A 299 -23.16 -9.85 11.10
N GLU A 300 -21.99 -9.48 11.63
CA GLU A 300 -21.84 -8.97 13.00
C GLU A 300 -22.57 -7.63 13.21
N LYS A 301 -22.36 -6.64 12.33
CA LYS A 301 -22.93 -5.30 12.51
C LYS A 301 -24.44 -5.24 12.29
N THR A 302 -25.00 -6.18 11.53
CA THR A 302 -26.43 -6.21 11.21
C THR A 302 -27.19 -7.33 11.92
N GLY A 303 -26.52 -8.10 12.79
CA GLY A 303 -27.14 -9.15 13.61
C GLY A 303 -27.69 -10.32 12.80
N GLN A 304 -27.05 -10.69 11.68
CA GLN A 304 -27.55 -11.72 10.76
C GLN A 304 -27.01 -13.11 11.09
N SER A 305 -27.18 -13.52 12.35
CA SER A 305 -26.61 -14.77 12.87
C SER A 305 -27.06 -16.04 12.14
N TYR A 306 -28.14 -15.99 11.35
CA TYR A 306 -28.55 -17.10 10.50
C TYR A 306 -27.49 -17.48 9.46
N LEU A 307 -26.63 -16.55 9.03
CA LEU A 307 -25.55 -16.83 8.06
C LEU A 307 -24.53 -17.84 8.59
N TYR A 308 -24.34 -17.94 9.91
CA TYR A 308 -23.48 -18.95 10.53
C TYR A 308 -24.07 -20.36 10.48
N ASN A 309 -25.34 -20.50 10.11
CA ASN A 309 -26.03 -21.79 9.92
C ASN A 309 -26.60 -21.90 8.50
N GLY A 310 -26.10 -21.09 7.57
CA GLY A 310 -26.53 -21.05 6.18
C GLY A 310 -25.89 -22.16 5.33
N ALA A 311 -26.28 -22.21 4.06
CA ALA A 311 -25.69 -23.06 3.03
C ALA A 311 -24.18 -22.90 2.95
N PHE A 312 -23.64 -21.67 3.06
CA PHE A 312 -22.19 -21.46 3.05
C PHE A 312 -21.50 -22.10 4.26
N ALA A 313 -22.05 -21.92 5.47
CA ALA A 313 -21.51 -22.54 6.68
C ALA A 313 -21.54 -24.08 6.61
N HIS A 314 -22.58 -24.64 6.00
CA HIS A 314 -22.68 -26.09 5.78
C HIS A 314 -21.63 -26.67 4.83
N LEU A 315 -20.93 -25.85 4.03
CA LEU A 315 -19.80 -26.29 3.23
C LEU A 315 -18.64 -26.81 4.09
N ALA A 316 -18.58 -26.45 5.38
CA ALA A 316 -17.61 -27.01 6.32
C ALA A 316 -17.72 -28.54 6.42
N GLN A 317 -18.93 -29.09 6.25
CA GLN A 317 -19.18 -30.53 6.24
C GLN A 317 -18.72 -31.20 4.94
N GLN A 318 -18.40 -30.41 3.91
CA GLN A 318 -17.98 -30.84 2.58
C GLN A 318 -16.48 -30.59 2.34
N GLY A 319 -15.71 -30.26 3.39
CA GLY A 319 -14.26 -30.08 3.33
C GLY A 319 -13.79 -28.61 3.30
N LEU A 320 -14.69 -27.63 3.37
CA LEU A 320 -14.30 -26.25 3.67
C LEU A 320 -13.75 -26.19 5.10
N SER A 321 -12.67 -25.45 5.35
CA SER A 321 -12.17 -25.33 6.72
C SER A 321 -13.16 -24.55 7.60
N GLU A 322 -13.34 -24.99 8.85
CA GLU A 322 -14.27 -24.37 9.80
C GLU A 322 -14.01 -22.86 9.95
N GLN A 323 -12.75 -22.45 10.00
CA GLN A 323 -12.36 -21.04 10.10
C GLN A 323 -12.67 -20.25 8.83
N ARG A 324 -12.54 -20.82 7.63
CA ARG A 324 -12.97 -20.13 6.39
C ARG A 324 -14.48 -19.96 6.37
N ALA A 325 -15.22 -20.96 6.85
CA ALA A 325 -16.67 -20.88 7.00
C ALA A 325 -17.08 -19.81 8.03
N GLU A 326 -16.45 -19.80 9.21
CA GLU A 326 -16.73 -18.86 10.30
C GLU A 326 -16.46 -17.40 9.90
N PHE A 327 -15.34 -17.15 9.21
CA PHE A 327 -14.93 -15.78 8.85
C PHE A 327 -15.30 -15.37 7.42
N PHE A 328 -16.08 -16.18 6.71
CA PHE A 328 -16.51 -15.95 5.33
C PHE A 328 -15.34 -15.65 4.40
N LEU A 329 -14.35 -16.55 4.40
CA LEU A 329 -13.12 -16.40 3.62
C LEU A 329 -13.17 -17.19 2.31
N ASP A 330 -12.71 -16.57 1.24
CA ASP A 330 -12.53 -17.17 -0.07
C ASP A 330 -11.35 -18.16 -0.11
N PRO A 331 -11.16 -18.91 -1.21
CA PRO A 331 -10.11 -19.93 -1.32
C PRO A 331 -8.68 -19.42 -1.16
N TRP A 332 -8.47 -18.11 -1.29
CA TRP A 332 -7.17 -17.47 -1.12
C TRP A 332 -7.00 -16.85 0.29
N ASN A 333 -7.93 -17.12 1.21
CA ASN A 333 -8.00 -16.61 2.58
C ASN A 333 -8.25 -15.09 2.67
N TYR A 334 -8.97 -14.51 1.71
CA TYR A 334 -9.50 -13.14 1.80
C TYR A 334 -10.98 -13.16 2.13
N ALA A 335 -11.48 -12.04 2.64
CA ALA A 335 -12.90 -11.91 2.90
C ALA A 335 -13.71 -11.94 1.60
N TYR A 336 -14.84 -12.65 1.63
CA TYR A 336 -15.95 -12.36 0.72
C TYR A 336 -16.59 -11.01 1.07
N TRP A 337 -17.09 -10.34 0.04
CA TRP A 337 -17.68 -9.00 0.16
C TRP A 337 -19.12 -8.98 -0.34
N ILE A 338 -19.90 -8.07 0.24
CA ILE A 338 -21.19 -7.64 -0.26
C ILE A 338 -21.11 -6.16 -0.63
N ARG A 339 -21.68 -5.83 -1.79
CA ARG A 339 -21.90 -4.44 -2.20
C ARG A 339 -23.35 -4.22 -2.56
N ASP A 340 -23.90 -3.15 -2.02
CA ASP A 340 -25.22 -2.63 -2.37
C ASP A 340 -25.11 -1.20 -2.88
N ASN A 341 -25.68 -0.95 -4.05
CA ASN A 341 -25.69 0.37 -4.68
C ASN A 341 -27.11 0.90 -4.79
N CYS A 342 -27.33 2.10 -4.25
CA CYS A 342 -28.53 2.87 -4.51
C CYS A 342 -28.59 3.34 -5.96
N ALA A 343 -29.78 3.31 -6.56
CA ALA A 343 -30.08 3.91 -7.83
C ALA A 343 -29.78 5.41 -7.77
N THR A 344 -29.07 5.89 -8.79
CA THR A 344 -28.80 7.29 -9.04
C THR A 344 -28.96 7.51 -10.53
N ASN A 345 -29.73 8.54 -10.92
CA ASN A 345 -29.99 9.01 -12.29
C ASN A 345 -29.52 8.05 -13.41
N GLY A 346 -30.40 7.13 -13.82
CA GLY A 346 -30.18 6.24 -14.96
C GLY A 346 -29.61 4.84 -14.66
N ARG A 347 -29.23 4.53 -13.41
CA ARG A 347 -28.77 3.17 -13.00
C ARG A 347 -29.72 2.52 -11.99
N SER A 348 -29.99 1.22 -12.17
CA SER A 348 -30.81 0.41 -11.27
C SER A 348 -30.11 0.13 -9.94
N ASN A 349 -30.85 -0.15 -8.86
CA ASN A 349 -30.27 -0.67 -7.63
C ASN A 349 -29.58 -2.01 -7.92
N THR A 350 -28.31 -2.14 -7.55
CA THR A 350 -27.56 -3.40 -7.71
C THR A 350 -27.07 -3.90 -6.38
N THR A 351 -27.26 -5.18 -6.10
CA THR A 351 -26.67 -5.84 -4.94
C THR A 351 -25.96 -7.09 -5.40
N TYR A 352 -24.68 -7.24 -5.07
CA TYR A 352 -23.88 -8.38 -5.47
C TYR A 352 -22.91 -8.81 -4.37
N LEU A 353 -22.61 -10.11 -4.37
CA LEU A 353 -21.61 -10.75 -3.54
C LEU A 353 -20.39 -11.04 -4.40
N TYR A 354 -19.17 -10.93 -3.86
CA TYR A 354 -17.98 -11.17 -4.66
C TYR A 354 -16.73 -11.49 -3.84
N SER A 355 -15.73 -12.08 -4.50
CA SER A 355 -14.33 -12.23 -4.10
C SER A 355 -13.44 -11.47 -5.07
N PHE A 356 -12.27 -11.00 -4.61
CA PHE A 356 -11.23 -10.39 -5.46
C PHE A 356 -10.50 -11.41 -6.35
N GLY A 357 -10.84 -12.69 -6.22
CA GLY A 357 -10.33 -13.75 -7.07
C GLY A 357 -8.81 -13.95 -7.00
N PRO A 358 -8.25 -14.63 -8.00
CA PRO A 358 -6.85 -15.04 -7.99
C PRO A 358 -5.85 -13.90 -7.84
N ASN A 359 -6.03 -12.79 -8.58
CA ASN A 359 -5.11 -11.66 -8.56
C ASN A 359 -5.20 -10.82 -7.28
N ARG A 360 -6.29 -11.01 -6.51
CA ARG A 360 -6.54 -10.35 -5.21
C ARG A 360 -6.56 -8.83 -5.31
N ARG A 361 -6.74 -8.29 -6.51
CA ARG A 361 -6.81 -6.86 -6.77
C ARG A 361 -8.25 -6.43 -6.61
N ARG A 362 -8.43 -5.16 -6.27
CA ARG A 362 -9.77 -4.56 -6.18
C ARG A 362 -10.14 -4.02 -7.56
N ASP A 363 -10.31 -4.92 -8.51
CA ASP A 363 -10.56 -4.56 -9.90
C ASP A 363 -11.99 -4.04 -10.09
N SER A 364 -12.97 -4.64 -9.40
CA SER A 364 -14.38 -4.25 -9.55
C SER A 364 -14.66 -2.84 -9.06
N THR A 365 -15.38 -2.10 -9.90
CA THR A 365 -15.85 -0.76 -9.56
C THR A 365 -17.18 -0.82 -8.84
N ARG A 366 -17.81 0.35 -8.64
CA ARG A 366 -19.16 0.41 -8.10
C ARG A 366 -20.19 -0.29 -8.97
N TRP A 367 -19.97 -0.38 -10.27
CA TRP A 367 -21.03 -0.75 -11.21
C TRP A 367 -20.61 -1.82 -12.20
N GLU A 368 -19.39 -2.33 -12.06
CA GLU A 368 -18.77 -3.23 -13.02
C GLU A 368 -17.92 -4.24 -12.29
N ILE A 369 -18.04 -5.51 -12.67
CA ILE A 369 -17.10 -6.55 -12.28
C ILE A 369 -15.96 -6.56 -13.28
N ARG A 370 -14.73 -6.42 -12.81
CA ARG A 370 -13.54 -6.28 -13.66
C ARG A 370 -12.45 -7.26 -13.27
N GLY A 371 -11.47 -7.39 -14.16
CA GLY A 371 -10.28 -8.20 -13.93
C GLY A 371 -10.63 -9.64 -13.61
N ASP A 372 -10.05 -10.16 -12.53
CA ASP A 372 -10.35 -11.51 -12.05
C ASP A 372 -11.11 -11.58 -10.71
N ASP A 373 -11.96 -10.57 -10.45
CA ASP A 373 -13.00 -10.63 -9.40
C ASP A 373 -14.15 -11.58 -9.77
N ILE A 374 -14.56 -12.44 -8.85
CA ILE A 374 -15.63 -13.43 -9.05
C ILE A 374 -16.87 -12.94 -8.30
N ALA A 375 -18.01 -12.82 -8.95
CA ALA A 375 -19.20 -12.22 -8.36
C ALA A 375 -20.50 -12.98 -8.70
N VAL A 376 -21.49 -12.84 -7.82
CA VAL A 376 -22.88 -13.26 -8.02
C VAL A 376 -23.81 -12.08 -7.74
N VAL A 377 -24.68 -11.76 -8.68
CA VAL A 377 -25.63 -10.65 -8.59
C VAL A 377 -26.93 -11.13 -7.95
N MET A 378 -27.32 -10.51 -6.84
CA MET A 378 -28.56 -10.84 -6.11
C MET A 378 -29.74 -9.98 -6.58
N LYS A 379 -29.47 -8.73 -7.00
CA LYS A 379 -30.47 -7.77 -7.43
C LYS A 379 -29.90 -6.82 -8.46
N GLY A 380 -30.71 -6.47 -9.47
CA GLY A 380 -30.33 -5.54 -10.53
C GLY A 380 -29.47 -6.19 -11.61
N ALA A 381 -28.83 -5.37 -12.43
CA ALA A 381 -27.86 -5.79 -13.44
C ALA A 381 -26.55 -5.04 -13.19
N ILE A 382 -25.43 -5.75 -13.29
CA ILE A 382 -24.09 -5.18 -13.25
C ILE A 382 -23.43 -5.49 -14.59
N ASP A 383 -22.63 -4.56 -15.13
CA ASP A 383 -21.88 -4.84 -16.34
C ASP A 383 -20.74 -5.81 -15.96
N ASP A 384 -20.86 -7.06 -16.40
CA ASP A 384 -19.83 -8.08 -16.21
C ASP A 384 -18.95 -8.12 -17.46
N PHE A 385 -17.68 -7.78 -17.32
CA PHE A 385 -16.72 -7.79 -18.42
C PHE A 385 -16.15 -9.18 -18.70
N ARG A 386 -16.51 -10.20 -17.90
CA ARG A 386 -16.04 -11.57 -18.09
C ARG A 386 -16.92 -12.35 -19.07
N ILE A 387 -16.42 -12.43 -20.29
CA ILE A 387 -16.70 -13.44 -21.32
C ILE A 387 -18.13 -13.37 -21.90
N PRO A 388 -18.30 -13.26 -23.22
CA PRO A 388 -19.61 -13.38 -23.86
C PRO A 388 -20.23 -14.72 -23.48
N ALA A 389 -21.49 -14.73 -23.01
CA ALA A 389 -22.29 -15.93 -23.05
C ALA A 389 -22.17 -16.57 -24.44
N ASP A 390 -22.02 -17.90 -24.49
CA ASP A 390 -21.82 -18.69 -25.72
C ASP A 390 -22.55 -18.08 -26.93
N PRO A 391 -21.92 -18.01 -28.12
CA PRO A 391 -22.66 -17.62 -29.31
C PRO A 391 -23.87 -18.56 -29.44
N PRO A 392 -25.06 -18.03 -29.75
CA PRO A 392 -26.28 -18.82 -29.81
C PRO A 392 -26.05 -20.01 -30.75
N PRO A 393 -26.61 -21.20 -30.43
CA PRO A 393 -26.38 -22.40 -31.23
C PRO A 393 -26.71 -22.09 -32.69
N THR A 394 -25.72 -22.25 -33.56
CA THR A 394 -25.90 -22.11 -35.00
C THR A 394 -26.98 -23.09 -35.44
N ASN A 395 -28.14 -22.56 -35.79
CA ASN A 395 -29.26 -23.33 -36.30
C ASN A 395 -28.79 -24.09 -37.56
N PRO A 396 -28.83 -25.43 -37.63
CA PRO A 396 -28.45 -26.19 -38.81
C PRO A 396 -29.62 -26.15 -39.80
N ALA A 397 -29.91 -24.96 -40.31
CA ALA A 397 -30.95 -24.72 -41.30
C ALA A 397 -30.50 -23.58 -42.21
N ASN A 398 -29.39 -23.80 -42.93
CA ASN A 398 -29.06 -23.15 -44.19
C ASN A 398 -27.76 -23.77 -44.76
N ALA A 399 -27.85 -25.05 -45.14
CA ALA A 399 -26.93 -25.65 -46.09
C ALA A 399 -27.76 -26.15 -47.28
N SER A 400 -28.23 -25.20 -48.09
CA SER A 400 -28.74 -25.50 -49.42
C SER A 400 -28.37 -24.37 -50.37
N HIS A 401 -27.78 -24.77 -51.49
CA HIS A 401 -27.43 -24.01 -52.70
C HIS A 401 -25.99 -23.53 -52.83
N THR A 402 -25.17 -24.42 -53.41
CA THR A 402 -24.24 -24.06 -54.48
C THR A 402 -24.61 -24.86 -55.73
N PRO A 403 -24.93 -24.23 -56.87
CA PRO A 403 -24.74 -24.82 -58.17
C PRO A 403 -23.32 -24.53 -58.69
N ASP A 404 -22.86 -25.47 -59.51
CA ASP A 404 -21.66 -25.52 -60.37
C ASP A 404 -20.31 -25.88 -59.74
#